data_AF-G5K006-F1
#
_entry.id   AF-G5K006-F1
#
_cell.length_a   1.000
_cell.length_b   1.000
_cell.length_c   1.000
_cell.angle_alpha   90.00
_cell.angle_beta   90.00
_cell.angle_gamma   90.00
#
_symmetry.space_group_name_H-M   'P 1'
#
loop_
_entity.id
_entity.type
_entity.pdbx_description
1 polymer ?
#
loop_
_entity_poly.entity_id
_entity_poly.type
_entity_poly.pdbx_seq_one_letter_code
_entity_poly.pdbx_strand_id
1 'polypeptide(L)'
;MASFIQEELRRNGVKVVTGQSAKAFEDQGKWIILEDGSRLQSDLTILSVGVEPETTLAKEAGLELGLRGGIVVDHNYQTSHKDIYAVGDAIIVKQELTGQDALISLASPANRQGRQVADVIAGLARKNRGSMGTAIVRVFDLAAASTGLSERLAKQHFEDVAVVHVRGNDHASYFPGASPITLKLIFNSKTGALYGAQAVGAKGIDKRIDVLATAIKAGLTVADLPELELTYAPPFGSAKDPVNMVGYAAMNVMEGLSRSIQWYQLQEELASGKVLLDVRTAQEVAQAPLEGALSIPLDDLRQRMGELDQSKSYIVSCYSGLRSYLAERLLRQAGFDVMNLDGAYALYRSVYPERFN
;
A
#
# COMPACT_ATOMS: atom_id res chain seq x y z
N MET A 1 6.12 1.97 -0.81
CA MET A 1 5.29 2.55 0.28
C MET A 1 6.11 2.78 1.54
N ALA A 2 6.65 1.74 2.20
CA ALA A 2 7.50 1.93 3.40
C ALA A 2 8.74 2.80 3.17
N SER A 3 9.26 2.84 1.93
CA SER A 3 10.36 3.72 1.53
C SER A 3 10.11 5.20 1.82
N PHE A 4 8.88 5.69 1.61
CA PHE A 4 8.50 7.08 1.94
C PHE A 4 8.57 7.35 3.45
N ILE A 5 8.27 6.33 4.26
CA ILE A 5 8.33 6.42 5.72
C ILE A 5 9.77 6.37 6.22
N GLN A 6 10.61 5.51 5.64
CA GLN A 6 12.03 5.50 5.96
C GLN A 6 12.69 6.85 5.64
N GLU A 7 12.33 7.46 4.51
CA GLU A 7 12.81 8.78 4.14
C GLU A 7 12.37 9.86 5.14
N GLU A 8 11.11 9.84 5.58
CA GLU A 8 10.61 10.78 6.59
C GLU A 8 11.32 10.63 7.95
N LEU A 9 11.56 9.39 8.38
CA LEU A 9 12.35 9.11 9.58
C LEU A 9 13.77 9.69 9.45
N ARG A 10 14.45 9.44 8.33
CA ARG A 10 15.82 9.94 8.09
C ARG A 10 15.88 11.46 8.04
N ARG A 11 14.90 12.12 7.40
CA ARG A 11 14.79 13.59 7.34
C ARG A 11 14.69 14.23 8.73
N ASN A 12 14.07 13.53 9.67
CA ASN A 12 13.93 13.96 11.06
C ASN A 12 15.05 13.43 11.96
N GLY A 13 16.19 13.02 11.39
CA GLY A 13 17.39 12.64 12.14
C GLY A 13 17.34 11.23 12.75
N VAL A 14 16.33 10.41 12.40
CA VAL A 14 16.24 9.03 12.89
C VAL A 14 17.13 8.12 12.05
N LYS A 15 18.09 7.45 12.70
CA LYS A 15 18.87 6.37 12.08
C LYS A 15 17.99 5.12 11.94
N VAL A 16 17.66 4.76 10.70
CA VAL A 16 16.87 3.56 10.40
C VAL A 16 17.82 2.40 10.05
N VAL A 17 17.81 1.35 10.88
CA VAL A 17 18.54 0.10 10.63
C VAL A 17 17.52 -0.99 10.33
N THR A 18 17.55 -1.56 9.13
CA THR A 18 16.65 -2.63 8.68
C THR A 18 17.42 -3.93 8.43
N GLY A 19 16.73 -5.07 8.47
CA GLY A 19 17.34 -6.37 8.19
C GLY A 19 18.29 -6.86 9.29
N GLN A 20 18.13 -6.35 10.50
CA GLN A 20 18.93 -6.69 11.67
C GLN A 20 18.01 -6.91 12.87
N SER A 21 18.35 -7.87 13.74
CA SER A 21 17.67 -8.08 15.01
C SER A 21 18.61 -7.81 16.19
N ALA A 22 18.06 -7.42 17.34
CA ALA A 22 18.81 -7.33 18.59
C ALA A 22 18.99 -8.75 19.17
N LYS A 23 20.24 -9.22 19.24
CA LYS A 23 20.61 -10.55 19.73
C LYS A 23 20.82 -10.59 21.24
N ALA A 24 21.41 -9.54 21.80
CA ALA A 24 21.70 -9.44 23.23
C ALA A 24 21.75 -8.00 23.71
N PHE A 25 21.54 -7.82 25.02
CA PHE A 25 21.74 -6.57 25.73
C PHE A 25 22.85 -6.78 26.77
N GLU A 26 23.91 -5.98 26.67
CA GLU A 26 25.07 -6.01 27.57
C GLU A 26 25.15 -4.74 28.41
N ASP A 27 25.95 -4.79 29.49
CA ASP A 27 26.23 -3.64 30.36
C ASP A 27 24.94 -2.93 30.82
N GLN A 28 24.05 -3.72 31.44
CA GLN A 28 22.74 -3.26 31.91
C GLN A 28 21.87 -2.59 30.83
N GLY A 29 22.03 -3.03 29.57
CA GLY A 29 21.24 -2.54 28.42
C GLY A 29 21.89 -1.38 27.65
N LYS A 30 23.07 -0.92 28.10
CA LYS A 30 23.80 0.16 27.42
C LYS A 30 24.28 -0.23 26.02
N TRP A 31 24.60 -1.50 25.82
CA TRP A 31 25.04 -2.02 24.53
C TRP A 31 24.03 -3.02 23.96
N ILE A 32 23.54 -2.73 22.77
CA ILE A 32 22.69 -3.62 21.98
C ILE A 32 23.59 -4.32 20.96
N ILE A 33 23.66 -5.65 21.04
CA ILE A 33 24.43 -6.47 20.11
C ILE A 33 23.49 -6.93 19.00
N LEU A 34 23.80 -6.57 17.76
CA LEU A 34 23.03 -6.99 16.60
C LEU A 34 23.46 -8.39 16.11
N GLU A 35 22.64 -9.01 15.28
CA GLU A 35 22.91 -10.35 14.74
C GLU A 35 24.21 -10.43 13.93
N ASP A 36 24.59 -9.36 13.25
CA ASP A 36 25.86 -9.26 12.52
C ASP A 36 27.10 -8.99 13.42
N GLY A 37 26.90 -8.92 14.74
CA GLY A 37 27.95 -8.64 15.72
C GLY A 37 28.26 -7.16 15.92
N SER A 38 27.64 -6.25 15.16
CA SER A 38 27.77 -4.81 15.41
C SER A 38 27.12 -4.41 16.74
N ARG A 39 27.60 -3.31 17.32
CA ARG A 39 27.17 -2.81 18.63
C ARG A 39 26.56 -1.43 18.48
N LEU A 40 25.39 -1.23 19.09
CA LEU A 40 24.76 0.08 19.23
C LEU A 40 24.79 0.48 20.70
N GLN A 41 25.24 1.70 20.98
CA GLN A 41 25.13 2.29 22.30
C GLN A 41 23.75 2.93 22.45
N SER A 42 23.09 2.72 23.59
CA SER A 42 21.85 3.40 23.94
C SER A 42 21.77 3.71 25.43
N ASP A 43 21.14 4.84 25.78
CA ASP A 43 20.81 5.18 27.17
C ASP A 43 19.41 4.66 27.57
N LEU A 44 18.55 4.39 26.59
CA LEU A 44 17.20 3.86 26.77
C LEU A 44 16.82 2.95 25.61
N THR A 45 16.26 1.78 25.91
CA THR A 45 15.69 0.88 24.90
C THR A 45 14.19 0.76 25.09
N ILE A 46 13.44 0.98 24.02
CA ILE A 46 11.98 0.74 23.97
C ILE A 46 11.74 -0.50 23.12
N LEU A 47 11.21 -1.57 23.72
CA LEU A 47 10.83 -2.79 23.01
C LEU A 47 9.42 -2.66 22.44
N SER A 48 9.30 -2.70 21.11
CA SER A 48 8.03 -2.63 20.37
C SER A 48 8.01 -3.68 19.26
N VAL A 49 8.19 -4.95 19.63
CA VAL A 49 8.36 -6.09 18.70
C VAL A 49 7.06 -6.86 18.40
N GLY A 50 5.92 -6.32 18.81
CA GLY A 50 4.61 -6.94 18.66
C GLY A 50 3.99 -7.32 20.01
N VAL A 51 2.81 -7.93 19.95
CA VAL A 51 2.04 -8.39 21.10
C VAL A 51 1.65 -9.85 20.94
N GLU A 52 1.39 -10.52 22.06
CA GLU A 52 0.85 -11.87 22.13
C GLU A 52 -0.56 -11.83 22.74
N PRO A 53 -1.49 -12.69 22.28
CA PRO A 53 -2.80 -12.84 22.93
C PRO A 53 -2.67 -13.18 24.42
N GLU A 54 -3.38 -12.46 25.29
CA GLU A 54 -3.50 -12.84 26.70
C GLU A 54 -4.54 -13.96 26.82
N THR A 55 -4.07 -15.21 26.97
CA THR A 55 -4.93 -16.40 26.95
C THR A 55 -4.68 -17.34 28.11
N THR A 56 -4.06 -16.86 29.19
CA THR A 56 -3.75 -17.67 30.38
C THR A 56 -5.03 -18.28 30.96
N LEU A 57 -6.06 -17.46 31.18
CA LEU A 57 -7.36 -17.91 31.71
C LEU A 57 -8.03 -18.93 30.78
N ALA A 58 -8.02 -18.67 29.47
CA ALA A 58 -8.65 -19.54 28.48
C ALA A 58 -7.95 -20.92 28.44
N LYS A 59 -6.62 -20.92 28.49
CA LYS A 59 -5.81 -22.14 28.54
C LYS A 59 -6.08 -22.96 29.81
N GLU A 60 -6.07 -22.32 30.97
CA GLU A 60 -6.32 -22.98 32.27
C GLU A 60 -7.76 -23.52 32.36
N ALA A 61 -8.73 -22.84 31.76
CA ALA A 61 -10.11 -23.30 31.65
C ALA A 61 -10.33 -24.40 30.59
N GLY A 62 -9.30 -24.80 29.84
CA GLY A 62 -9.40 -25.83 28.80
C GLY A 62 -10.15 -25.39 27.54
N LEU A 63 -10.20 -24.08 27.26
CA LEU A 63 -10.81 -23.55 26.03
C LEU A 63 -9.91 -23.82 24.83
N GLU A 64 -10.53 -23.92 23.65
CA GLU A 64 -9.81 -24.15 22.41
C GLU A 64 -9.00 -22.90 22.02
N LEU A 65 -7.69 -23.11 21.81
CA LEU A 65 -6.75 -22.11 21.32
C LEU A 65 -6.20 -22.54 19.97
N GLY A 66 -5.89 -21.57 19.10
CA GLY A 66 -5.42 -21.84 17.75
C GLY A 66 -4.16 -21.07 17.39
N LEU A 67 -4.15 -20.47 16.20
CA LEU A 67 -3.07 -19.65 15.65
C LEU A 67 -2.40 -18.76 16.72
N ARG A 68 -1.12 -19.03 16.98
CA ARG A 68 -0.27 -18.30 17.94
C ARG A 68 -0.91 -18.12 19.33
N GLY A 69 -1.69 -19.11 19.77
CA GLY A 69 -2.28 -19.14 21.11
C GLY A 69 -3.52 -18.25 21.29
N GLY A 70 -4.10 -17.70 20.21
CA GLY A 70 -5.35 -16.95 20.28
C GLY A 70 -6.56 -17.83 20.56
N ILE A 71 -7.57 -17.27 21.23
CA ILE A 71 -8.82 -17.96 21.58
C ILE A 71 -9.65 -18.20 20.31
N VAL A 72 -10.03 -19.45 20.07
CA VAL A 72 -10.94 -19.80 18.97
C VAL A 72 -12.37 -19.43 19.37
N VAL A 73 -13.05 -18.71 18.48
CA VAL A 73 -14.47 -18.37 18.65
C VAL A 73 -15.25 -18.66 17.39
N ASP A 74 -16.53 -18.94 17.56
CA ASP A 74 -17.47 -19.11 16.46
C ASP A 74 -17.96 -17.77 15.87
N HIS A 75 -18.95 -17.85 14.97
CA HIS A 75 -19.55 -16.66 14.35
C HIS A 75 -20.36 -15.78 15.32
N ASN A 76 -20.60 -16.24 16.54
CA ASN A 76 -21.32 -15.53 17.60
C ASN A 76 -20.37 -15.07 18.73
N TYR A 77 -19.05 -15.17 18.53
CA TYR A 77 -18.02 -14.89 19.55
C TYR A 77 -17.98 -15.90 20.71
N GLN A 78 -18.68 -17.03 20.58
CA GLN A 78 -18.71 -18.07 21.60
C GLN A 78 -17.45 -18.92 21.48
N THR A 79 -16.84 -19.26 22.61
CA THR A 79 -15.69 -20.17 22.67
C THR A 79 -16.13 -21.63 22.53
N SER A 80 -15.21 -22.58 22.68
CA SER A 80 -15.55 -24.01 22.79
C SER A 80 -16.46 -24.35 23.98
N HIS A 81 -16.63 -23.43 24.94
CA HIS A 81 -17.59 -23.54 26.03
C HIS A 81 -18.81 -22.63 25.80
N LYS A 82 -20.02 -23.19 25.91
CA LYS A 82 -21.28 -22.51 25.55
C LYS A 82 -21.58 -21.21 26.33
N ASP A 83 -21.11 -21.14 27.57
CA ASP A 83 -21.39 -20.01 28.48
C ASP A 83 -20.24 -18.98 28.50
N ILE A 84 -19.20 -19.16 27.68
CA ILE A 84 -18.02 -18.28 27.65
C ILE A 84 -17.86 -17.70 26.25
N TYR A 85 -17.80 -16.36 26.19
CA TYR A 85 -17.56 -15.58 24.99
C TYR A 85 -16.21 -14.86 25.09
N ALA A 86 -15.57 -14.60 23.96
CA ALA A 86 -14.33 -13.84 23.89
C ALA A 86 -14.34 -12.86 22.72
N VAL A 87 -13.72 -11.70 22.92
CA VAL A 87 -13.58 -10.62 21.92
C VAL A 87 -12.23 -9.91 22.11
N GLY A 88 -11.89 -9.02 21.19
CA GLY A 88 -10.70 -8.18 21.27
C GLY A 88 -9.44 -8.88 20.76
N ASP A 89 -8.29 -8.40 21.21
CA ASP A 89 -6.98 -8.81 20.70
C ASP A 89 -6.63 -10.28 21.03
N ALA A 90 -7.35 -10.89 21.98
CA ALA A 90 -7.14 -12.26 22.41
C ALA A 90 -7.73 -13.32 21.46
N ILE A 91 -8.68 -12.94 20.59
CA ILE A 91 -9.38 -13.90 19.72
C ILE A 91 -8.75 -14.05 18.34
N ILE A 92 -8.91 -15.22 17.75
CA ILE A 92 -8.68 -15.43 16.32
C ILE A 92 -9.87 -14.87 15.56
N VAL A 93 -9.57 -14.05 14.53
CA VAL A 93 -10.57 -13.54 13.60
C VAL A 93 -10.30 -14.08 12.21
N LYS A 94 -11.33 -14.13 11.37
CA LYS A 94 -11.12 -14.33 9.93
C LYS A 94 -10.63 -13.04 9.28
N GLN A 95 -9.61 -13.12 8.45
CA GLN A 95 -9.32 -12.06 7.49
C GLN A 95 -10.45 -12.05 6.46
N GLU A 96 -11.14 -10.93 6.34
CA GLU A 96 -12.46 -10.84 5.69
C GLU A 96 -12.45 -11.19 4.18
N LEU A 97 -11.31 -11.02 3.50
CA LEU A 97 -11.14 -11.31 2.07
C LEU A 97 -10.72 -12.76 1.81
N THR A 98 -9.78 -13.29 2.60
CA THR A 98 -9.23 -14.63 2.37
C THR A 98 -9.94 -15.74 3.15
N GLY A 99 -10.72 -15.38 4.18
CA GLY A 99 -11.32 -16.31 5.12
C GLY A 99 -10.31 -17.05 6.01
N GLN A 100 -9.03 -16.68 5.96
CA GLN A 100 -7.97 -17.29 6.76
C GLN A 100 -7.98 -16.78 8.20
N ASP A 101 -7.51 -17.61 9.12
CA ASP A 101 -7.31 -17.18 10.51
C ASP A 101 -6.22 -16.12 10.61
N ALA A 102 -6.48 -15.10 11.42
CA ALA A 102 -5.58 -13.99 11.65
C ALA A 102 -5.70 -13.47 13.08
N LEU A 103 -4.60 -12.88 13.57
CA LEU A 103 -4.58 -12.05 14.77
C LEU A 103 -4.46 -10.59 14.34
N ILE A 104 -5.55 -9.83 14.48
CA ILE A 104 -5.62 -8.42 14.09
C ILE A 104 -5.96 -7.60 15.34
N SER A 105 -4.92 -7.21 16.05
CA SER A 105 -4.99 -6.46 17.32
C SER A 105 -5.20 -4.97 17.06
N LEU A 106 -6.46 -4.56 16.93
CA LEU A 106 -6.87 -3.18 16.62
C LEU A 106 -8.10 -2.80 17.43
N ALA A 107 -8.11 -1.56 17.93
CA ALA A 107 -9.18 -1.06 18.80
C ALA A 107 -10.57 -1.01 18.14
N SER A 108 -10.65 -0.66 16.85
CA SER A 108 -11.93 -0.57 16.12
C SER A 108 -12.62 -1.95 16.00
N PRO A 109 -11.94 -3.02 15.55
CA PRO A 109 -12.43 -4.39 15.67
C PRO A 109 -12.86 -4.76 17.10
N ALA A 110 -12.03 -4.52 18.11
CA ALA A 110 -12.35 -4.87 19.50
C ALA A 110 -13.65 -4.19 20.00
N ASN A 111 -13.82 -2.90 19.75
CA ASN A 111 -15.06 -2.17 20.11
C ASN A 111 -16.29 -2.72 19.38
N ARG A 112 -16.18 -2.96 18.07
CA ARG A 112 -17.27 -3.54 17.27
C ARG A 112 -17.65 -4.94 17.76
N GLN A 113 -16.66 -5.77 18.07
CA GLN A 113 -16.87 -7.11 18.60
C GLN A 113 -17.57 -7.06 19.97
N GLY A 114 -17.11 -6.21 20.89
CA GLY A 114 -17.75 -5.99 22.20
C GLY A 114 -19.22 -5.57 22.06
N ARG A 115 -19.49 -4.63 21.15
CA ARG A 115 -20.86 -4.18 20.85
C ARG A 115 -21.72 -5.27 20.19
N GLN A 116 -21.13 -6.18 19.41
CA GLN A 116 -21.85 -7.26 18.74
C GLN A 116 -22.08 -8.46 19.65
N VAL A 117 -21.12 -8.83 20.51
CA VAL A 117 -21.29 -9.94 21.46
C VAL A 117 -22.35 -9.60 22.51
N ALA A 118 -22.49 -8.34 22.92
CA ALA A 118 -23.57 -7.92 23.80
C ALA A 118 -24.96 -8.16 23.17
N ASP A 119 -25.12 -7.84 21.88
CA ASP A 119 -26.34 -8.15 21.13
C ASP A 119 -26.59 -9.67 21.05
N VAL A 120 -25.55 -10.47 20.76
CA VAL A 120 -25.64 -11.94 20.72
C VAL A 120 -26.13 -12.50 22.06
N ILE A 121 -25.51 -12.08 23.17
CA ILE A 121 -25.88 -12.52 24.52
C ILE A 121 -27.35 -12.14 24.83
N ALA A 122 -27.82 -11.01 24.32
CA ALA A 122 -29.21 -10.56 24.45
C ALA A 122 -30.20 -11.26 23.48
N GLY A 123 -29.76 -12.23 22.68
CA GLY A 123 -30.60 -12.96 21.73
C GLY A 123 -30.84 -12.22 20.40
N LEU A 124 -30.12 -11.11 20.14
CA LEU A 124 -30.18 -10.40 18.87
C LEU A 124 -29.19 -11.00 17.87
N ALA A 125 -29.66 -11.24 16.64
CA ALA A 125 -28.83 -11.81 15.60
C ALA A 125 -27.72 -10.85 15.14
N ARG A 126 -26.47 -11.19 15.47
CA ARG A 126 -25.24 -10.59 14.92
C ARG A 126 -24.29 -11.70 14.51
N LYS A 127 -23.39 -11.39 13.57
CA LYS A 127 -22.37 -12.34 13.11
C LYS A 127 -21.01 -11.66 13.08
N ASN A 128 -20.01 -12.35 13.62
CA ASN A 128 -18.62 -12.04 13.40
C ASN A 128 -18.29 -12.23 11.92
N ARG A 129 -18.00 -11.13 11.22
CA ARG A 129 -17.60 -11.12 9.81
C ARG A 129 -16.09 -11.02 9.61
N GLY A 130 -15.32 -11.14 10.69
CA GLY A 130 -13.88 -10.96 10.64
C GLY A 130 -13.44 -9.49 10.58
N SER A 131 -12.22 -9.29 10.09
CA SER A 131 -11.55 -7.99 10.05
C SER A 131 -10.74 -7.80 8.76
N MET A 132 -10.78 -6.59 8.21
CA MET A 132 -9.96 -6.19 7.05
C MET A 132 -8.55 -5.73 7.44
N GLY A 133 -8.32 -5.36 8.71
CA GLY A 133 -7.05 -4.79 9.14
C GLY A 133 -6.82 -3.33 8.69
N THR A 134 -7.86 -2.52 8.65
CA THR A 134 -7.73 -1.08 8.35
C THR A 134 -6.98 -0.38 9.49
N ALA A 135 -5.86 0.26 9.17
CA ALA A 135 -4.99 0.91 10.14
C ALA A 135 -4.32 2.16 9.57
N ILE A 136 -3.94 3.08 10.45
CA ILE A 136 -3.22 4.31 10.13
C ILE A 136 -2.19 4.62 11.22
N VAL A 137 -1.05 5.17 10.83
CA VAL A 137 0.00 5.64 11.74
C VAL A 137 0.50 7.01 11.29
N ARG A 138 0.80 7.87 12.26
CA ARG A 138 1.51 9.14 12.03
C ARG A 138 3.00 8.91 12.20
N VAL A 139 3.79 9.43 11.27
CA VAL A 139 5.24 9.44 11.31
C VAL A 139 5.69 10.85 10.97
N PHE A 140 6.06 11.62 11.99
CA PHE A 140 6.35 13.07 11.88
C PHE A 140 5.22 13.82 11.14
N ASP A 141 5.51 14.35 9.96
CA ASP A 141 4.57 15.14 9.14
C ASP A 141 3.77 14.28 8.15
N LEU A 142 4.05 12.97 8.09
CA LEU A 142 3.32 12.03 7.23
C LEU A 142 2.33 11.18 8.01
N ALA A 143 1.27 10.78 7.31
CA ALA A 143 0.45 9.63 7.67
C ALA A 143 0.71 8.49 6.68
N ALA A 144 0.74 7.26 7.20
CA ALA A 144 0.69 6.03 6.41
C ALA A 144 -0.51 5.21 6.84
N ALA A 145 -1.32 4.78 5.87
CA ALA A 145 -2.50 3.98 6.14
C ALA A 145 -2.62 2.80 5.18
N SER A 146 -3.31 1.75 5.63
CA SER A 146 -3.56 0.55 4.84
C SER A 146 -4.91 -0.08 5.19
N THR A 147 -5.50 -0.79 4.24
CA THR A 147 -6.68 -1.63 4.44
C THR A 147 -6.61 -2.87 3.55
N GLY A 148 -7.17 -3.99 3.99
CA GLY A 148 -7.12 -5.25 3.26
C GLY A 148 -5.74 -5.89 3.27
N LEU A 149 -5.37 -6.52 2.16
CA LEU A 149 -4.14 -7.29 2.02
C LEU A 149 -3.00 -6.44 1.46
N SER A 150 -1.78 -6.77 1.90
CA SER A 150 -0.57 -6.35 1.17
C SER A 150 -0.41 -7.16 -0.11
N GLU A 151 0.36 -6.65 -1.08
CA GLU A 151 0.64 -7.36 -2.33
C GLU A 151 1.23 -8.75 -2.09
N ARG A 152 2.13 -8.89 -1.10
CA ARG A 152 2.72 -10.18 -0.72
C ARG A 152 1.65 -11.19 -0.30
N LEU A 153 0.73 -10.77 0.57
CA LEU A 153 -0.35 -11.64 1.04
C LEU A 153 -1.37 -11.93 -0.06
N ALA A 154 -1.72 -10.93 -0.88
CA ALA A 154 -2.64 -11.11 -2.00
C ALA A 154 -2.11 -12.17 -2.97
N LYS A 155 -0.82 -12.09 -3.37
CA LYS A 155 -0.17 -13.07 -4.26
C LYS A 155 -0.07 -14.49 -3.68
N GLN A 156 -0.14 -14.64 -2.35
CA GLN A 156 -0.14 -15.95 -1.69
C GLN A 156 -1.52 -16.62 -1.70
N HIS A 157 -2.59 -15.84 -1.80
CA HIS A 157 -3.96 -16.33 -1.64
C HIS A 157 -4.81 -16.23 -2.92
N PHE A 158 -4.40 -15.42 -3.89
CA PHE A 158 -5.16 -15.16 -5.09
C PHE A 158 -4.27 -15.17 -6.33
N GLU A 159 -4.88 -15.56 -7.44
CA GLU A 159 -4.31 -15.46 -8.79
C GLU A 159 -4.59 -14.06 -9.38
N ASP A 160 -3.94 -13.76 -10.52
CA ASP A 160 -4.16 -12.55 -11.31
C ASP A 160 -4.00 -11.22 -10.55
N VAL A 161 -3.22 -11.22 -9.46
CA VAL A 161 -3.00 -10.03 -8.63
C VAL A 161 -2.21 -8.98 -9.41
N ALA A 162 -2.83 -7.82 -9.60
CA ALA A 162 -2.21 -6.63 -10.16
C ALA A 162 -2.15 -5.51 -9.13
N VAL A 163 -1.26 -4.56 -9.40
CA VAL A 163 -0.96 -3.41 -8.57
C VAL A 163 -0.82 -2.18 -9.44
N VAL A 164 -1.35 -1.06 -8.97
CA VAL A 164 -1.08 0.27 -9.54
C VAL A 164 -0.72 1.25 -8.44
N HIS A 165 0.15 2.20 -8.77
CA HIS A 165 0.49 3.34 -7.92
C HIS A 165 0.12 4.63 -8.62
N VAL A 166 -0.72 5.43 -7.98
CA VAL A 166 -1.08 6.77 -8.44
C VAL A 166 -0.57 7.80 -7.44
N ARG A 167 -0.01 8.88 -7.96
CA ARG A 167 0.35 10.06 -7.17
C ARG A 167 -0.48 11.25 -7.61
N GLY A 168 -1.24 11.80 -6.69
CA GLY A 168 -2.07 13.00 -6.87
C GLY A 168 -1.94 13.93 -5.67
N ASN A 169 -2.71 15.01 -5.63
CA ASN A 169 -2.76 15.91 -4.48
C ASN A 169 -3.95 15.58 -3.57
N ASP A 170 -3.85 15.94 -2.29
CA ASP A 170 -4.95 15.80 -1.34
C ASP A 170 -6.16 16.67 -1.70
N HIS A 171 -5.93 17.81 -2.37
CA HIS A 171 -6.96 18.68 -2.93
C HIS A 171 -6.45 19.43 -4.19
N ALA A 172 -7.27 20.31 -4.75
CA ALA A 172 -6.98 21.01 -6.00
C ALA A 172 -5.67 21.79 -5.95
N SER A 173 -4.80 21.61 -6.96
CA SER A 173 -3.44 22.17 -6.99
C SER A 173 -3.38 23.70 -7.00
N TYR A 174 -4.43 24.37 -7.50
CA TYR A 174 -4.51 25.83 -7.53
C TYR A 174 -4.96 26.42 -6.19
N PHE A 175 -5.44 25.60 -5.25
CA PHE A 175 -5.79 26.06 -3.91
C PHE A 175 -4.57 25.96 -2.98
N PRO A 176 -4.33 26.93 -2.08
CA PRO A 176 -3.13 26.95 -1.24
C PRO A 176 -3.00 25.73 -0.32
N GLY A 177 -1.77 25.20 -0.22
CA GLY A 177 -1.43 24.16 0.75
C GLY A 177 -1.71 22.72 0.31
N ALA A 178 -1.94 22.51 -0.99
CA ALA A 178 -2.02 21.19 -1.61
C ALA A 178 -0.72 20.41 -1.40
N SER A 179 -0.87 19.13 -1.06
CA SER A 179 0.20 18.21 -0.70
C SER A 179 0.02 16.87 -1.41
N PRO A 180 1.11 16.20 -1.80
CA PRO A 180 1.02 14.97 -2.55
C PRO A 180 0.57 13.79 -1.68
N ILE A 181 -0.22 12.91 -2.28
CA ILE A 181 -0.60 11.58 -1.81
C ILE A 181 -0.07 10.56 -2.80
N THR A 182 0.61 9.54 -2.31
CA THR A 182 0.90 8.32 -3.06
C THR A 182 -0.07 7.23 -2.61
N LEU A 183 -0.85 6.70 -3.54
CA LEU A 183 -1.86 5.67 -3.31
C LEU A 183 -1.49 4.41 -4.10
N LYS A 184 -1.50 3.26 -3.43
CA LYS A 184 -1.30 1.93 -4.02
C LYS A 184 -2.61 1.17 -3.93
N LEU A 185 -3.07 0.59 -5.03
CA LEU A 185 -4.21 -0.33 -5.07
C LEU A 185 -3.74 -1.73 -5.47
N ILE A 186 -4.28 -2.75 -4.82
CA ILE A 186 -4.03 -4.17 -5.08
C ILE A 186 -5.36 -4.82 -5.41
N PHE A 187 -5.45 -5.47 -6.57
CA PHE A 187 -6.71 -5.94 -7.13
C PHE A 187 -6.51 -7.16 -8.04
N ASN A 188 -7.61 -7.82 -8.40
CA ASN A 188 -7.62 -8.87 -9.40
C ASN A 188 -7.71 -8.25 -10.81
N SER A 189 -6.73 -8.53 -11.67
CA SER A 189 -6.67 -7.98 -13.03
C SER A 189 -7.73 -8.51 -14.00
N LYS A 190 -8.43 -9.60 -13.66
CA LYS A 190 -9.51 -10.18 -14.47
C LYS A 190 -10.89 -9.77 -13.97
N THR A 191 -11.13 -9.85 -12.66
CA THR A 191 -12.45 -9.63 -12.08
C THR A 191 -12.64 -8.22 -11.52
N GLY A 192 -11.56 -7.48 -11.29
CA GLY A 192 -11.61 -6.16 -10.66
C GLY A 192 -11.85 -6.21 -9.15
N ALA A 193 -11.89 -7.39 -8.53
CA ALA A 193 -12.03 -7.51 -7.08
C ALA A 193 -10.90 -6.76 -6.36
N LEU A 194 -11.26 -5.96 -5.36
CA LEU A 194 -10.31 -5.16 -4.58
C LEU A 194 -9.75 -5.99 -3.42
N TYR A 195 -8.42 -6.13 -3.36
CA TYR A 195 -7.75 -6.91 -2.32
C TYR A 195 -7.13 -6.05 -1.23
N GLY A 196 -6.72 -4.82 -1.54
CA GLY A 196 -6.17 -3.93 -0.52
C GLY A 196 -5.71 -2.59 -1.09
N ALA A 197 -5.49 -1.64 -0.19
CA ALA A 197 -5.00 -0.33 -0.53
C ALA A 197 -4.01 0.18 0.53
N GLN A 198 -3.06 1.01 0.09
CA GLN A 198 -2.09 1.68 0.95
C GLN A 198 -1.91 3.13 0.51
N ALA A 199 -1.80 4.05 1.44
CA ALA A 199 -1.61 5.47 1.15
C ALA A 199 -0.55 6.08 2.06
N VAL A 200 0.26 6.98 1.50
CA VAL A 200 1.23 7.80 2.25
C VAL A 200 1.21 9.24 1.76
N GLY A 201 1.24 10.19 2.69
CA GLY A 201 1.29 11.63 2.41
C GLY A 201 0.99 12.46 3.67
N ALA A 202 1.04 13.78 3.54
CA ALA A 202 0.91 14.68 4.69
C ALA A 202 -0.56 14.91 5.11
N LYS A 203 -1.49 14.91 4.16
CA LYS A 203 -2.91 15.23 4.38
C LYS A 203 -3.82 14.30 3.59
N GLY A 204 -5.05 14.11 4.09
CA GLY A 204 -6.13 13.41 3.39
C GLY A 204 -5.90 11.92 3.14
N ILE A 205 -5.03 11.28 3.93
CA ILE A 205 -4.67 9.86 3.83
C ILE A 205 -5.75 8.97 4.44
N ASP A 206 -6.20 9.33 5.64
CA ASP A 206 -7.36 8.79 6.33
C ASP A 206 -8.58 8.72 5.40
N LYS A 207 -8.97 9.86 4.80
CA LYS A 207 -10.13 9.93 3.90
C LYS A 207 -10.06 8.92 2.75
N ARG A 208 -8.90 8.78 2.12
CA ARG A 208 -8.72 7.88 0.95
C ARG A 208 -8.78 6.42 1.37
N ILE A 209 -8.17 6.07 2.50
CA ILE A 209 -8.21 4.70 3.01
C ILE A 209 -9.59 4.34 3.56
N ASP A 210 -10.33 5.27 4.18
CA ASP A 210 -11.70 5.01 4.65
C ASP A 210 -12.66 4.74 3.48
N VAL A 211 -12.56 5.52 2.39
CA VAL A 211 -13.35 5.29 1.18
C VAL A 211 -13.02 3.93 0.56
N LEU A 212 -11.73 3.59 0.42
CA LEU A 212 -11.32 2.31 -0.16
C LEU A 212 -11.64 1.13 0.74
N ALA A 213 -11.54 1.27 2.07
CA ALA A 213 -11.97 0.26 3.03
C ALA A 213 -13.48 0.02 2.92
N THR A 214 -14.26 1.09 2.75
CA THR A 214 -15.70 1.00 2.52
C THR A 214 -16.00 0.29 1.20
N ALA A 215 -15.33 0.65 0.11
CA ALA A 215 -15.49 0.02 -1.19
C ALA A 215 -15.17 -1.49 -1.16
N ILE A 216 -14.03 -1.87 -0.55
CA ILE A 216 -13.64 -3.27 -0.37
C ILE A 216 -14.70 -4.02 0.45
N LYS A 217 -15.16 -3.44 1.56
CA LYS A 217 -16.16 -4.07 2.43
C LYS A 217 -17.53 -4.21 1.76
N ALA A 218 -17.88 -3.29 0.87
CA ALA A 218 -19.10 -3.32 0.09
C ALA A 218 -19.03 -4.28 -1.12
N GLY A 219 -17.87 -4.87 -1.40
CA GLY A 219 -17.67 -5.74 -2.56
C GLY A 219 -17.64 -4.97 -3.88
N LEU A 220 -17.35 -3.67 -3.85
CA LEU A 220 -17.12 -2.89 -5.06
C LEU A 220 -15.84 -3.36 -5.76
N THR A 221 -15.82 -3.17 -7.06
CA THR A 221 -14.72 -3.52 -7.96
C THR A 221 -13.95 -2.27 -8.38
N VAL A 222 -12.84 -2.48 -9.08
CA VAL A 222 -12.11 -1.43 -9.79
C VAL A 222 -13.04 -0.60 -10.68
N ALA A 223 -14.04 -1.23 -11.31
CA ALA A 223 -14.94 -0.54 -12.24
C ALA A 223 -15.86 0.48 -11.55
N ASP A 224 -16.13 0.28 -10.26
CA ASP A 224 -17.00 1.14 -9.47
C ASP A 224 -16.25 2.37 -8.91
N LEU A 225 -14.93 2.29 -8.75
CA LEU A 225 -14.13 3.36 -8.14
C LEU A 225 -14.19 4.69 -8.92
N PRO A 226 -14.15 4.71 -10.27
CA PRO A 226 -14.39 5.93 -11.05
C PRO A 226 -15.75 6.58 -10.84
N GLU A 227 -16.79 5.80 -10.55
CA GLU A 227 -18.18 6.25 -10.43
C GLU A 227 -18.53 6.78 -9.03
N LEU A 228 -17.60 6.68 -8.06
CA LEU A 228 -17.81 7.23 -6.73
C LEU A 228 -17.89 8.77 -6.77
N GLU A 229 -19.10 9.30 -6.56
CA GLU A 229 -19.35 10.73 -6.40
C GLU A 229 -18.93 11.19 -4.98
N LEU A 230 -17.70 11.68 -4.88
CA LEU A 230 -17.11 12.16 -3.63
C LEU A 230 -17.25 13.68 -3.49
N THR A 231 -17.28 14.17 -2.26
CA THR A 231 -17.41 15.61 -1.98
C THR A 231 -16.26 16.39 -2.58
N TYR A 232 -16.60 17.40 -3.38
CA TYR A 232 -15.64 18.26 -4.07
C TYR A 232 -15.91 19.74 -3.82
N ALA A 233 -14.88 20.40 -3.29
CA ALA A 233 -14.60 21.81 -3.48
C ALA A 233 -13.07 21.99 -3.41
N PRO A 234 -12.49 23.09 -3.93
CA PRO A 234 -11.04 23.27 -4.03
C PRO A 234 -10.23 22.99 -2.75
N PRO A 235 -10.70 23.34 -1.54
CA PRO A 235 -9.95 23.07 -0.29
C PRO A 235 -9.94 21.61 0.16
N PHE A 236 -10.82 20.76 -0.38
CA PHE A 236 -11.08 19.42 0.17
C PHE A 236 -10.73 18.28 -0.80
N GLY A 237 -10.74 18.54 -2.10
CA GLY A 237 -10.57 17.50 -3.10
C GLY A 237 -10.28 18.06 -4.48
N SER A 238 -10.29 17.17 -5.47
CA SER A 238 -10.23 17.49 -6.89
C SER A 238 -11.48 16.98 -7.58
N ALA A 239 -11.80 17.50 -8.76
CA ALA A 239 -12.98 17.06 -9.53
C ALA A 239 -12.98 15.55 -9.81
N LYS A 240 -11.78 14.95 -9.89
CA LYS A 240 -11.56 13.51 -9.78
C LYS A 240 -10.67 13.28 -8.58
N ASP A 241 -11.19 12.65 -7.53
CA ASP A 241 -10.43 12.35 -6.32
C ASP A 241 -9.33 11.32 -6.63
N PRO A 242 -8.21 11.30 -5.88
CA PRO A 242 -7.25 10.20 -5.90
C PRO A 242 -7.87 8.79 -5.89
N VAL A 243 -9.02 8.57 -5.23
CA VAL A 243 -9.76 7.31 -5.30
C VAL A 243 -10.29 7.03 -6.72
N ASN A 244 -10.92 8.00 -7.38
CA ASN A 244 -11.36 7.85 -8.76
C ASN A 244 -10.15 7.61 -9.69
N MET A 245 -9.07 8.37 -9.48
CA MET A 245 -7.87 8.29 -10.30
C MET A 245 -7.18 6.93 -10.22
N VAL A 246 -7.10 6.31 -9.04
CA VAL A 246 -6.56 4.95 -8.91
C VAL A 246 -7.49 3.91 -9.53
N GLY A 247 -8.81 4.14 -9.48
CA GLY A 247 -9.82 3.36 -10.20
C GLY A 247 -9.59 3.39 -11.71
N TYR A 248 -9.46 4.57 -12.31
CA TYR A 248 -9.15 4.72 -13.73
C TYR A 248 -7.83 4.03 -14.11
N ALA A 249 -6.77 4.19 -13.29
CA ALA A 249 -5.49 3.56 -13.56
C ALA A 249 -5.59 2.02 -13.57
N ALA A 250 -6.27 1.44 -12.57
CA ALA A 250 -6.47 0.00 -12.49
C ALA A 250 -7.37 -0.52 -13.64
N MET A 251 -8.44 0.21 -13.99
CA MET A 251 -9.33 -0.13 -15.10
C MET A 251 -8.59 -0.17 -16.43
N ASN A 252 -7.73 0.82 -16.70
CA ASN A 252 -6.88 0.83 -17.90
C ASN A 252 -5.98 -0.41 -18.01
N VAL A 253 -5.47 -0.92 -16.89
CA VAL A 253 -4.67 -2.16 -16.86
C VAL A 253 -5.56 -3.38 -17.12
N MET A 254 -6.73 -3.46 -16.48
CA MET A 254 -7.67 -4.57 -16.68
C MET A 254 -8.16 -4.68 -18.12
N GLU A 255 -8.47 -3.55 -18.75
CA GLU A 255 -8.96 -3.49 -20.13
C GLU A 255 -7.83 -3.64 -21.16
N GLY A 256 -6.58 -3.77 -20.73
CA GLY A 256 -5.41 -3.87 -21.60
C GLY A 256 -5.08 -2.59 -22.38
N LEU A 257 -5.71 -1.46 -22.02
CA LEU A 257 -5.41 -0.15 -22.58
C LEU A 257 -4.01 0.32 -22.18
N SER A 258 -3.57 -0.03 -20.97
CA SER A 258 -2.20 0.19 -20.51
C SER A 258 -1.52 -1.13 -20.14
N ARG A 259 -0.23 -1.24 -20.48
CA ARG A 259 0.66 -2.29 -19.95
C ARG A 259 1.71 -1.63 -19.08
N SER A 260 1.97 -2.20 -17.92
CA SER A 260 2.96 -1.65 -16.98
C SER A 260 3.87 -2.71 -16.41
N ILE A 261 5.11 -2.32 -16.14
CA ILE A 261 6.01 -3.05 -15.26
C ILE A 261 6.06 -2.36 -13.88
N GLN A 262 6.40 -3.13 -12.85
CA GLN A 262 6.64 -2.60 -11.51
C GLN A 262 8.09 -2.10 -11.39
N TRP A 263 8.30 -1.18 -10.44
CA TRP A 263 9.62 -0.58 -10.16
C TRP A 263 10.74 -1.61 -9.92
N TYR A 264 10.42 -2.76 -9.32
CA TYR A 264 11.38 -3.83 -9.04
C TYR A 264 11.76 -4.67 -10.28
N GLN A 265 11.03 -4.52 -11.39
CA GLN A 265 11.30 -5.23 -12.66
C GLN A 265 12.17 -4.41 -13.61
N LEU A 266 12.28 -3.09 -13.38
CA LEU A 266 12.93 -2.18 -14.33
C LEU A 266 14.34 -2.64 -14.72
N GLN A 267 15.16 -3.07 -13.77
CA GLN A 267 16.55 -3.43 -14.05
C GLN A 267 16.70 -4.69 -14.89
N GLU A 268 15.90 -5.71 -14.60
CA GLU A 268 15.85 -6.94 -15.40
C GLU A 268 15.42 -6.64 -16.83
N GLU A 269 14.45 -5.73 -16.98
CA GLU A 269 13.94 -5.36 -18.29
C GLU A 269 14.89 -4.50 -19.12
N LEU A 270 15.67 -3.63 -18.48
CA LEU A 270 16.75 -2.92 -19.17
C LEU A 270 17.88 -3.90 -19.56
N ALA A 271 18.20 -4.88 -18.71
CA ALA A 271 19.18 -5.91 -19.00
C ALA A 271 18.74 -6.84 -20.15
N SER A 272 17.43 -7.02 -20.36
CA SER A 272 16.88 -7.77 -21.51
C SER A 272 16.91 -6.98 -22.83
N GLY A 273 17.36 -5.72 -22.81
CA GLY A 273 17.54 -4.87 -23.98
C GLY A 273 16.41 -3.86 -24.21
N LYS A 274 15.43 -3.74 -23.32
CA LYS A 274 14.41 -2.68 -23.40
C LYS A 274 15.03 -1.31 -23.13
N VAL A 275 14.51 -0.28 -23.79
CA VAL A 275 15.03 1.09 -23.69
C VAL A 275 14.16 1.92 -22.76
N LEU A 276 14.78 2.58 -21.78
CA LEU A 276 14.09 3.54 -20.92
C LEU A 276 13.87 4.85 -21.67
N LEU A 277 12.62 5.31 -21.73
CA LEU A 277 12.22 6.60 -22.29
C LEU A 277 11.66 7.49 -21.17
N ASP A 278 12.34 8.58 -20.89
CA ASP A 278 11.91 9.61 -19.95
C ASP A 278 11.15 10.71 -20.69
N VAL A 279 9.88 10.90 -20.35
CA VAL A 279 8.99 11.90 -20.95
C VAL A 279 8.74 13.10 -20.04
N ARG A 280 9.56 13.28 -19.00
CA ARG A 280 9.59 14.51 -18.18
C ARG A 280 10.08 15.70 -19.00
N THR A 281 9.87 16.91 -18.46
CA THR A 281 10.42 18.13 -19.06
C THR A 281 11.95 18.12 -19.00
N ALA A 282 12.59 18.87 -19.92
CA ALA A 282 14.05 19.00 -19.92
C ALA A 282 14.60 19.51 -18.57
N GLN A 283 13.85 20.39 -17.88
CA GLN A 283 14.24 20.89 -16.56
C GLN A 283 14.21 19.80 -15.49
N GLU A 284 13.17 18.98 -15.44
CA GLU A 284 13.08 17.85 -14.49
C GLU A 284 14.21 16.84 -14.71
N VAL A 285 14.54 16.55 -15.98
CA VAL A 285 15.63 15.63 -16.33
C VAL A 285 16.99 16.24 -15.96
N ALA A 286 17.21 17.52 -16.23
CA ALA A 286 18.46 18.21 -15.88
C ALA A 286 18.71 18.25 -14.36
N GLN A 287 17.66 18.36 -13.55
CA GLN A 287 17.77 18.36 -12.10
C GLN A 287 18.05 16.97 -11.52
N ALA A 288 17.43 15.93 -12.09
CA ALA A 288 17.53 14.58 -11.56
C ALA A 288 17.28 13.53 -12.66
N PRO A 289 18.32 13.21 -13.45
CA PRO A 289 18.18 12.33 -14.61
C PRO A 289 17.90 10.88 -14.22
N LEU A 290 17.27 10.13 -15.13
CA LEU A 290 17.27 8.67 -15.09
C LEU A 290 18.45 8.18 -15.91
N GLU A 291 19.42 7.52 -15.26
CA GLU A 291 20.62 7.03 -15.93
C GLU A 291 20.26 6.08 -17.09
N GLY A 292 20.90 6.29 -18.25
CA GLY A 292 20.68 5.49 -19.45
C GLY A 292 19.33 5.73 -20.17
N ALA A 293 18.51 6.68 -19.72
CA ALA A 293 17.24 6.99 -20.38
C ALA A 293 17.41 7.88 -21.62
N LEU A 294 16.69 7.55 -22.69
CA LEU A 294 16.39 8.50 -23.75
C LEU A 294 15.43 9.56 -23.22
N SER A 295 15.59 10.82 -23.60
CA SER A 295 14.75 11.92 -23.13
C SER A 295 14.01 12.58 -24.29
N ILE A 296 12.69 12.44 -24.30
CA ILE A 296 11.79 13.13 -25.23
C ILE A 296 10.59 13.61 -24.41
N PRO A 297 10.49 14.91 -24.07
CA PRO A 297 9.36 15.44 -23.31
C PRO A 297 8.02 15.06 -23.95
N LEU A 298 7.00 14.77 -23.13
CA LEU A 298 5.70 14.33 -23.61
C LEU A 298 5.11 15.24 -24.70
N ASP A 299 5.24 16.56 -24.53
CA ASP A 299 4.66 17.55 -25.44
C ASP A 299 5.34 17.54 -26.82
N ASP A 300 6.61 17.11 -26.89
CA ASP A 300 7.37 16.97 -28.14
C ASP A 300 7.26 15.57 -28.74
N LEU A 301 6.85 14.57 -27.94
CA LEU A 301 6.90 13.15 -28.29
C LEU A 301 6.19 12.83 -29.61
N ARG A 302 5.04 13.46 -29.87
CA ARG A 302 4.28 13.22 -31.11
C ARG A 302 5.06 13.65 -32.35
N GLN A 303 5.80 14.75 -32.27
CA GLN A 303 6.57 15.30 -33.40
C GLN A 303 7.92 14.60 -33.55
N ARG A 304 8.50 14.16 -32.43
CA ARG A 304 9.81 13.53 -32.34
C ARG A 304 9.76 12.00 -32.33
N MET A 305 8.59 11.40 -32.55
CA MET A 305 8.40 9.95 -32.51
C MET A 305 9.26 9.21 -33.54
N GLY A 306 9.61 9.86 -34.66
CA GLY A 306 10.53 9.32 -35.67
C GLY A 306 11.98 9.15 -35.19
N GLU A 307 12.35 9.71 -34.04
CA GLU A 307 13.66 9.48 -33.41
C GLU A 307 13.73 8.12 -32.70
N LEU A 308 12.58 7.48 -32.47
CA LEU A 308 12.49 6.18 -31.81
C LEU A 308 12.55 5.04 -32.85
N ASP A 309 13.40 4.07 -32.56
CA ASP A 309 13.50 2.83 -33.34
C ASP A 309 12.33 1.89 -33.03
N GLN A 310 11.45 1.65 -34.01
CA GLN A 310 10.28 0.79 -33.86
C GLN A 310 10.61 -0.69 -33.64
N SER A 311 11.85 -1.13 -33.93
CA SER A 311 12.27 -2.51 -33.67
C SER A 311 12.58 -2.78 -32.19
N LYS A 312 12.67 -1.73 -31.37
CA LYS A 312 12.97 -1.83 -29.94
C LYS A 312 11.70 -1.80 -29.09
N SER A 313 11.79 -2.45 -27.93
CA SER A 313 10.79 -2.36 -26.87
C SER A 313 11.15 -1.25 -25.89
N TYR A 314 10.17 -0.47 -25.45
CA TYR A 314 10.38 0.69 -24.57
C TYR A 314 9.72 0.53 -23.22
N ILE A 315 10.34 1.13 -22.21
CA ILE A 315 9.71 1.39 -20.91
C ILE A 315 9.64 2.89 -20.75
N VAL A 316 8.44 3.44 -20.63
CA VAL A 316 8.24 4.88 -20.49
C VAL A 316 8.04 5.28 -19.03
N SER A 317 8.69 6.36 -18.61
CA SER A 317 8.61 6.91 -17.27
C SER A 317 8.43 8.42 -17.32
N CYS A 318 7.72 8.96 -16.33
CA CYS A 318 7.64 10.40 -16.07
C CYS A 318 7.86 10.65 -14.58
N TYR A 319 7.43 11.80 -14.04
CA TYR A 319 7.55 12.02 -12.60
C TYR A 319 6.60 11.16 -11.75
N SER A 320 5.32 11.05 -12.13
CA SER A 320 4.24 10.53 -11.27
C SER A 320 3.33 9.48 -11.91
N GLY A 321 3.60 9.07 -13.16
CA GLY A 321 2.84 8.04 -13.90
C GLY A 321 1.84 8.57 -14.92
N LEU A 322 1.24 9.76 -14.71
CA LEU A 322 0.21 10.27 -15.62
C LEU A 322 0.75 10.56 -17.04
N ARG A 323 1.83 11.34 -17.13
CA ARG A 323 2.43 11.69 -18.44
C ARG A 323 3.00 10.49 -19.17
N SER A 324 3.53 9.50 -18.44
CA SER A 324 4.08 8.29 -19.03
C SER A 324 2.97 7.34 -19.51
N TYR A 325 1.82 7.27 -18.82
CA TYR A 325 0.62 6.64 -19.38
C TYR A 325 0.20 7.31 -20.70
N LEU A 326 0.14 8.64 -20.77
CA LEU A 326 -0.21 9.32 -22.02
C LEU A 326 0.79 9.02 -23.15
N ALA A 327 2.09 9.05 -22.85
CA ALA A 327 3.13 8.66 -23.80
C ALA A 327 3.01 7.19 -24.25
N GLU A 328 2.76 6.27 -23.32
CA GLU A 328 2.50 4.87 -23.60
C GLU A 328 1.32 4.69 -24.55
N ARG A 329 0.20 5.40 -24.31
CA ARG A 329 -0.97 5.38 -25.19
C ARG A 329 -0.66 5.90 -26.59
N LEU A 330 0.08 7.01 -26.70
CA LEU A 330 0.50 7.57 -27.99
C LEU A 330 1.37 6.58 -28.78
N LEU A 331 2.38 6.01 -28.13
CA LEU A 331 3.32 5.09 -28.75
C LEU A 331 2.66 3.75 -29.14
N ARG A 332 1.79 3.19 -28.29
CA ARG A 332 1.03 1.97 -28.63
C ARG A 332 0.11 2.16 -29.82
N GLN A 333 -0.56 3.30 -29.91
CA GLN A 333 -1.40 3.63 -31.07
C GLN A 333 -0.59 3.82 -32.36
N ALA A 334 0.69 4.18 -32.23
CA ALA A 334 1.64 4.27 -33.33
C ALA A 334 2.37 2.94 -33.63
N GLY A 335 2.01 1.83 -32.96
CA GLY A 335 2.55 0.50 -33.23
C GLY A 335 3.82 0.13 -32.47
N PHE A 336 4.27 0.95 -31.51
CA PHE A 336 5.43 0.61 -30.67
C PHE A 336 5.10 -0.47 -29.63
N ASP A 337 6.05 -1.37 -29.37
CA ASP A 337 6.04 -2.19 -28.16
C ASP A 337 6.56 -1.37 -26.97
N VAL A 338 5.63 -0.95 -26.11
CA VAL A 338 5.94 -0.09 -24.98
C VAL A 338 5.12 -0.48 -23.76
N MET A 339 5.74 -0.33 -22.60
CA MET A 339 5.12 -0.46 -21.27
C MET A 339 5.41 0.77 -20.43
N ASN A 340 4.51 1.07 -19.50
CA ASN A 340 4.66 2.15 -18.53
C ASN A 340 5.40 1.65 -17.27
N LEU A 341 6.25 2.49 -16.67
CA LEU A 341 6.81 2.23 -15.35
C LEU A 341 5.81 2.66 -14.27
N ASP A 342 5.18 1.70 -13.59
CA ASP A 342 4.20 1.99 -12.53
C ASP A 342 4.84 2.74 -11.36
N GLY A 343 4.15 3.78 -10.87
CA GLY A 343 4.67 4.75 -9.88
C GLY A 343 5.79 5.67 -10.39
N ALA A 344 6.32 5.40 -11.59
CA ALA A 344 7.29 6.20 -12.32
C ALA A 344 8.52 6.64 -11.49
N TYR A 345 9.13 7.77 -11.86
CA TYR A 345 10.35 8.28 -11.22
C TYR A 345 10.20 8.49 -9.71
N ALA A 346 9.09 9.09 -9.25
CA ALA A 346 8.94 9.44 -7.84
C ALA A 346 8.94 8.22 -6.91
N LEU A 347 8.25 7.14 -7.32
CA LEU A 347 8.28 5.89 -6.55
C LEU A 347 9.65 5.23 -6.67
N TYR A 348 10.19 5.11 -7.89
CA TYR A 348 11.47 4.45 -8.13
C TYR A 348 12.61 5.09 -7.32
N ARG A 349 12.71 6.43 -7.34
CA ARG A 349 13.67 7.19 -6.53
C ARG A 349 13.47 6.99 -5.03
N SER A 350 12.23 6.96 -4.57
CA SER A 350 11.97 6.72 -3.14
C SER A 350 12.49 5.36 -2.69
N VAL A 351 12.33 4.34 -3.54
CA VAL A 351 12.72 2.96 -3.22
C VAL A 351 14.22 2.73 -3.38
N TYR A 352 14.85 3.34 -4.38
CA TYR A 352 16.28 3.23 -4.67
C TYR A 352 16.99 4.59 -4.64
N PRO A 353 17.01 5.29 -3.49
CA PRO A 353 17.62 6.62 -3.40
C PRO A 353 19.12 6.63 -3.73
N GLU A 354 19.82 5.54 -3.46
CA GLU A 354 21.25 5.36 -3.74
C GLU A 354 21.63 5.46 -5.22
N ARG A 355 20.65 5.32 -6.13
CA ARG A 355 20.85 5.45 -7.59
C ARG A 355 20.78 6.90 -8.09
N PHE A 356 20.51 7.85 -7.19
CA PHE A 356 20.28 9.26 -7.52
C PHE A 356 21.16 10.20 -6.70
N ASN A 357 22.12 9.66 -5.94
CA ASN A 357 23.01 10.40 -5.06
C ASN A 357 24.37 10.67 -5.71
#